data_AF-A0A954Z425-F1
#
_entry.id   AF-A0A954Z425-F1
#
_cell.length_a   1.000
_cell.length_b   1.000
_cell.length_c   1.000
_cell.angle_alpha   90.00
_cell.angle_beta   90.00
_cell.angle_gamma   90.00
#
_symmetry.space_group_name_H-M   'P 1'
#
loop_
_entity.id
_entity.type
_entity.pdbx_description
1 polymer ?
#
loop_
_entity_poly.entity_id
_entity_poly.type
_entity_poly.pdbx_seq_one_letter_code
_entity_poly.pdbx_strand_id
1 'polypeptide(L)'
;MLELPAMGVVSGAALLGAAGVQMVRTLSDHRSRRRTSLRRGEANCRLFAGELDAALRWARASTPSHKAWSGLRTFHVSAIVDECDDCRSFYLVPADGRSLPRFEPGQYLTFHLP
;
A
#
# COMPACT_ATOMS: atom_id res chain seq x y z
N MET A 1 11.36 48.99 -60.79
CA MET A 1 10.00 49.44 -60.48
C MET A 1 9.22 48.18 -60.13
N LEU A 2 9.15 47.89 -58.83
CA LEU A 2 8.65 46.63 -58.26
C LEU A 2 7.13 46.66 -58.13
N GLU A 3 6.47 45.59 -58.56
CA GLU A 3 5.08 45.26 -58.25
C GLU A 3 4.96 44.92 -56.75
N LEU A 4 4.67 45.95 -55.95
CA LEU A 4 4.37 45.91 -54.52
C LEU A 4 3.22 44.96 -54.07
N PRO A 5 2.18 44.62 -54.87
CA PRO A 5 1.08 43.78 -54.36
C PRO A 5 1.44 42.30 -54.24
N ALA A 6 2.41 41.80 -55.02
CA ALA A 6 2.77 40.38 -55.03
C ALA A 6 3.49 39.92 -53.74
N MET A 7 4.31 40.79 -53.15
CA MET A 7 5.10 40.47 -51.95
C MET A 7 4.21 40.36 -50.69
N GLY A 8 3.13 41.14 -50.61
CA GLY A 8 2.19 41.09 -49.49
C GLY A 8 1.43 39.76 -49.41
N VAL A 9 1.02 39.22 -50.56
CA VAL A 9 0.29 37.95 -50.64
C VAL A 9 1.19 36.76 -50.28
N VAL A 10 2.44 36.76 -50.75
CA VAL A 10 3.42 35.70 -50.44
C VAL A 10 3.78 35.70 -48.96
N SER A 11 3.94 36.88 -48.37
CA SER A 11 4.24 37.03 -46.94
C SER A 11 3.08 36.55 -46.05
N GLY A 12 1.84 36.87 -46.44
CA GLY A 12 0.62 36.42 -45.75
C GLY A 12 0.42 34.90 -45.81
N ALA A 13 0.66 34.30 -46.97
CA ALA A 13 0.58 32.85 -47.14
C ALA A 13 1.62 32.10 -46.28
N ALA A 14 2.85 32.62 -46.18
CA ALA A 14 3.90 32.04 -45.35
C ALA A 14 3.56 32.08 -43.84
N LEU A 15 2.97 33.18 -43.35
CA LEU A 15 2.57 33.31 -41.94
C LEU A 15 1.40 32.38 -41.58
N LEU A 16 0.41 32.23 -42.46
CA LEU A 16 -0.69 31.28 -42.27
C LEU A 16 -0.20 29.83 -42.27
N GLY A 17 0.77 29.49 -43.12
CA GLY A 17 1.42 28.19 -43.13
C GLY A 17 2.15 27.89 -41.81
N ALA A 18 2.95 28.85 -41.31
CA ALA A 18 3.70 28.69 -40.06
C ALA A 18 2.79 28.58 -38.83
N ALA A 19 1.73 29.40 -38.77
CA ALA A 19 0.72 29.34 -37.70
C ALA A 19 -0.04 28.00 -37.72
N GLY A 20 -0.39 27.50 -38.91
CA GLY A 20 -1.00 26.19 -39.08
C GLY A 20 -0.12 25.05 -38.56
N VAL A 21 1.18 25.07 -38.87
CA VAL A 21 2.14 24.07 -38.39
C VAL A 21 2.34 24.15 -36.87
N GLN A 22 2.40 25.35 -36.28
CA GLN A 22 2.48 25.51 -34.83
C GLN A 22 1.20 25.02 -34.13
N MET A 23 0.01 25.31 -34.68
CA MET A 23 -1.27 24.85 -34.15
C MET A 23 -1.39 23.31 -34.18
N VAL A 24 -0.94 22.66 -35.25
CA VAL A 24 -0.93 21.20 -35.34
C VAL A 24 0.04 20.59 -34.33
N ARG A 25 1.22 21.18 -34.13
CA ARG A 25 2.19 20.72 -33.13
C ARG A 25 1.65 20.83 -31.70
N THR A 26 1.05 21.96 -31.33
CA THR A 26 0.49 22.18 -29.98
C THR A 26 -0.70 21.27 -29.70
N LEU A 27 -1.58 21.02 -30.69
CA LEU A 27 -2.68 20.06 -30.55
C LEU A 27 -2.17 18.61 -30.46
N SER A 28 -1.09 18.27 -31.18
CA SER A 28 -0.45 16.95 -31.08
C SER A 28 0.22 16.75 -29.72
N ASP A 29 0.85 17.78 -29.17
CA ASP A 29 1.48 17.77 -27.85
C ASP A 29 0.43 17.74 -26.73
N HIS A 30 -0.70 18.42 -26.91
CA HIS A 30 -1.82 18.35 -25.98
C HIS A 30 -2.43 16.94 -25.94
N ARG A 31 -2.49 16.25 -27.10
CA ARG A 31 -2.84 14.82 -27.18
C ARG A 31 -1.76 13.91 -26.58
N SER A 32 -0.47 14.24 -26.74
CA SER A 32 0.65 13.42 -26.26
C SER A 32 0.82 13.48 -24.74
N ARG A 33 0.53 14.64 -24.12
CA ARG A 33 0.52 14.83 -22.66
C ARG A 33 -0.53 13.97 -21.94
N ARG A 34 -1.65 13.65 -22.60
CA ARG A 34 -2.66 12.73 -22.04
C ARG A 34 -2.20 11.27 -22.02
N ARG A 35 -1.27 10.87 -22.90
CA ARG A 35 -0.76 9.49 -22.95
C ARG A 35 0.33 9.22 -21.91
N THR A 36 1.14 10.22 -21.54
CA THR A 36 2.23 10.04 -20.57
C THR A 36 1.72 9.98 -19.12
N SER A 37 0.59 10.61 -18.81
CA SER A 37 -0.04 10.51 -17.48
C SER A 37 -0.52 9.09 -17.12
N LEU A 38 -0.90 8.28 -18.11
CA LEU A 38 -1.38 6.91 -17.88
C LEU A 38 -0.25 5.95 -17.48
N ARG A 39 0.93 6.09 -18.10
CA ARG A 39 2.10 5.23 -17.80
C ARG A 39 2.61 5.41 -16.37
N ARG A 40 2.54 6.65 -15.85
CA ARG A 40 2.93 6.96 -14.47
C ARG A 40 1.93 6.39 -13.46
N GLY A 41 0.64 6.41 -13.82
CA GLY A 41 -0.43 5.77 -13.05
C GLY A 41 -0.26 4.26 -12.95
N GLU A 42 0.02 3.57 -14.07
CA GLU A 42 0.24 2.12 -14.09
C GLU A 42 1.44 1.69 -13.23
N ALA A 43 2.56 2.43 -13.30
CA ALA A 43 3.73 2.16 -12.48
C ALA A 43 3.42 2.32 -10.98
N ASN A 44 2.70 3.38 -10.61
CA ASN A 44 2.27 3.59 -9.23
C ASN A 44 1.31 2.49 -8.75
N CYS A 45 0.32 2.10 -9.56
CA CYS A 45 -0.59 1.01 -9.22
C CYS A 45 0.14 -0.32 -9.02
N ARG A 46 1.18 -0.63 -9.80
CA ARG A 46 1.98 -1.86 -9.63
C ARG A 46 2.75 -1.88 -8.31
N LEU A 47 3.38 -0.77 -7.95
CA LEU A 47 4.08 -0.66 -6.66
C LEU A 47 3.08 -0.77 -5.50
N PHE A 48 1.96 -0.06 -5.59
CA PHE A 48 0.90 -0.07 -4.59
C PHE A 48 0.25 -1.45 -4.44
N ALA A 49 0.08 -2.20 -5.54
CA ALA A 49 -0.48 -3.55 -5.49
C ALA A 49 0.43 -4.54 -4.74
N GLY A 50 1.75 -4.42 -4.90
CA GLY A 50 2.70 -5.25 -4.16
C GLY A 50 2.71 -4.94 -2.66
N GLU A 51 2.64 -3.64 -2.32
CA GLU A 51 2.56 -3.18 -0.93
C GLU A 51 1.22 -3.57 -0.27
N LEU A 52 0.12 -3.45 -1.01
CA LEU A 52 -1.21 -3.89 -0.57
C LEU A 52 -1.27 -5.41 -0.37
N ASP A 53 -0.68 -6.21 -1.26
CA ASP A 53 -0.63 -7.66 -1.08
C ASP A 53 0.20 -8.06 0.13
N ALA A 54 1.33 -7.38 0.39
CA ALA A 54 2.10 -7.56 1.61
C ALA A 54 1.29 -7.19 2.87
N ALA A 55 0.61 -6.05 2.86
CA ALA A 55 -0.24 -5.60 3.97
C ALA A 55 -1.45 -6.53 4.19
N LEU A 56 -2.10 -6.99 3.12
CA LEU A 56 -3.22 -7.94 3.21
C LEU A 56 -2.76 -9.33 3.66
N ARG A 57 -1.55 -9.78 3.30
CA ARG A 57 -0.98 -11.03 3.83
C ARG A 57 -0.69 -10.92 5.32
N TRP A 58 -0.13 -9.80 5.78
CA TRP A 58 0.01 -9.54 7.22
C TRP A 58 -1.35 -9.50 7.91
N ALA A 59 -2.34 -8.78 7.35
CA ALA A 59 -3.69 -8.67 7.89
C ALA A 59 -4.47 -10.01 7.89
N ARG A 60 -4.25 -10.89 6.91
CA ARG A 60 -4.84 -12.25 6.86
C ARG A 60 -4.13 -13.20 7.81
N ALA A 61 -2.81 -13.08 7.97
CA ALA A 61 -2.06 -13.83 8.97
C ALA A 61 -2.39 -13.38 10.40
N SER A 62 -2.71 -12.10 10.59
CA SER A 62 -3.19 -11.51 11.84
C SER A 62 -4.71 -11.52 11.97
N THR A 63 -5.46 -12.05 10.98
CA THR A 63 -6.88 -12.31 11.16
C THR A 63 -6.96 -13.35 12.27
N PRO A 64 -7.53 -13.02 13.44
CA PRO A 64 -7.69 -13.99 14.50
C PRO A 64 -8.59 -15.07 13.93
N SER A 65 -8.00 -16.23 13.63
CA SER A 65 -8.68 -17.41 13.15
C SER A 65 -9.63 -17.86 14.25
N HIS A 66 -10.84 -17.30 14.25
CA HIS A 66 -11.78 -17.40 15.35
C HIS A 66 -11.20 -16.82 16.67
N LYS A 67 -12.06 -16.45 17.62
CA LYS A 67 -11.60 -16.31 19.00
C LYS A 67 -10.91 -17.64 19.36
N ALA A 68 -9.62 -17.63 19.68
CA ALA A 68 -8.84 -18.85 19.95
C ALA A 68 -9.53 -19.78 20.97
N TRP A 69 -10.29 -19.19 21.90
CA TRP A 69 -11.32 -19.84 22.69
C TRP A 69 -12.38 -18.80 23.10
N SER A 70 -13.55 -19.25 23.56
CA SER A 70 -14.59 -18.37 24.11
C SER A 70 -14.51 -18.34 25.64
N GLY A 71 -14.52 -17.15 26.24
CA GLY A 71 -14.51 -17.00 27.71
C GLY A 71 -13.16 -17.31 28.35
N LEU A 72 -13.20 -17.96 29.52
CA LEU A 72 -12.01 -18.42 30.23
C LEU A 72 -11.58 -19.81 29.74
N ARG A 73 -10.27 -20.04 29.70
CA ARG A 73 -9.68 -21.34 29.38
C ARG A 73 -8.83 -21.80 30.54
N THR A 74 -8.92 -23.08 30.89
CA THR A 74 -8.17 -23.65 32.02
C THR A 74 -6.73 -23.92 31.62
N PHE A 75 -5.81 -23.51 32.49
CA PHE A 75 -4.37 -23.74 32.36
C PHE A 75 -3.81 -24.43 33.61
N HIS A 76 -2.73 -25.17 33.43
CA HIS A 76 -1.91 -25.71 34.49
C HIS A 76 -0.53 -25.04 34.51
N VAL A 77 0.02 -24.86 35.69
CA VAL A 77 1.41 -24.43 35.87
C VAL A 77 2.31 -25.65 35.67
N SER A 78 3.04 -25.66 34.56
CA SER A 78 3.99 -26.73 34.23
C SER A 78 5.34 -26.56 34.93
N ALA A 79 5.76 -25.32 35.18
CA ALA A 79 6.98 -24.99 35.90
C ALA A 79 6.86 -23.62 36.57
N ILE A 80 7.62 -23.45 37.64
CA ILE A 80 7.82 -22.19 38.35
C ILE A 80 9.33 -21.99 38.45
N VAL A 81 9.79 -20.80 38.07
CA VAL A 81 11.20 -20.42 38.15
C VAL A 81 11.30 -19.18 39.05
N ASP A 82 12.14 -19.26 40.08
CA ASP A 82 12.45 -18.10 40.94
C ASP A 82 13.44 -17.19 40.20
N GLU A 83 12.99 -15.99 39.83
CA GLU A 83 13.83 -15.00 39.15
C GLU A 83 14.52 -14.06 40.17
N CYS A 84 13.85 -13.81 41.30
CA CYS A 84 14.30 -12.99 42.42
C CYS A 84 13.53 -13.40 43.70
N ASP A 85 13.90 -12.86 44.85
CA ASP A 85 13.27 -13.15 46.15
C ASP A 85 11.74 -12.97 46.16
N ASP A 86 11.24 -11.98 45.41
CA ASP A 86 9.82 -11.60 45.32
C ASP A 86 9.19 -11.81 43.92
N CYS A 87 9.96 -12.29 42.94
CA CYS A 87 9.51 -12.44 41.55
C CYS A 87 9.70 -13.86 41.04
N ARG A 88 8.65 -14.41 40.40
CA ARG A 88 8.64 -15.77 39.85
C ARG A 88 8.05 -15.79 38.45
N SER A 89 8.67 -16.56 37.56
CA SER A 89 8.16 -16.88 36.24
C SER A 89 7.30 -18.15 36.30
N PHE A 90 6.09 -18.08 35.75
CA PHE A 90 5.16 -19.22 35.68
C PHE A 90 4.99 -19.68 34.23
N TYR A 91 5.31 -20.93 33.96
CA TYR A 91 5.15 -21.53 32.64
C TYR A 91 3.82 -22.28 32.55
N LEU A 92 2.91 -21.78 31.73
CA LEU A 92 1.54 -22.26 31.65
C LEU A 92 1.32 -23.13 30.43
N VAL A 93 0.65 -24.26 30.63
CA VAL A 93 0.20 -25.15 29.55
C VAL A 93 -1.32 -25.30 29.61
N PRO A 94 -2.00 -25.32 28.46
CA PRO A 94 -3.45 -25.47 28.45
C PRO A 94 -3.83 -26.89 28.89
N ALA A 95 -4.83 -26.99 29.76
CA ALA A 95 -5.26 -28.28 30.33
C ALA A 95 -5.79 -29.26 29.28
N ASP A 96 -6.28 -28.74 28.15
CA ASP A 96 -6.79 -29.52 27.02
C ASP A 96 -5.68 -30.04 26.07
N GLY A 97 -4.42 -29.64 26.28
CA GLY A 97 -3.28 -30.02 25.44
C GLY A 97 -3.29 -29.43 24.02
N ARG A 98 -4.22 -28.54 23.67
CA ARG A 98 -4.28 -27.92 22.33
C ARG A 98 -3.29 -26.76 22.23
N SER A 99 -2.75 -26.54 21.03
CA SER A 99 -1.81 -25.46 20.77
C SER A 99 -2.38 -24.06 21.12
N LEU A 100 -1.47 -23.15 21.45
CA LEU A 100 -1.80 -21.75 21.69
C LEU A 100 -1.74 -20.97 20.37
N PRO A 101 -2.62 -19.97 20.19
CA PRO A 101 -2.49 -19.03 19.07
C PRO A 101 -1.17 -18.27 19.19
N ARG A 102 -0.67 -17.77 18.05
CA ARG A 102 0.45 -16.83 18.07
C ARG A 102 0.03 -15.54 18.77
N PHE A 103 0.97 -14.93 19.48
CA PHE A 103 0.79 -13.65 20.15
C PHE A 103 1.83 -12.64 19.65
N GLU A 104 1.50 -11.36 19.73
CA GLU A 104 2.36 -10.24 19.40
C GLU A 104 2.96 -9.63 20.68
N PRO A 105 4.15 -8.99 20.60
CA PRO A 105 4.76 -8.33 21.74
C PRO A 105 3.85 -7.27 22.38
N GLY A 106 3.80 -7.24 23.71
CA GLY A 106 2.94 -6.32 24.47
C GLY A 106 1.52 -6.83 24.73
N GLN A 107 1.13 -7.97 24.17
CA GLN A 107 -0.10 -8.66 24.56
C GLN A 107 0.02 -9.27 25.96
N TYR A 108 -1.10 -9.36 26.68
CA TYR A 108 -1.18 -9.91 28.02
C TYR A 108 -2.43 -10.78 28.19
N LEU A 109 -2.43 -11.62 29.22
CA LEU A 109 -3.55 -12.47 29.61
C LEU A 109 -4.08 -12.01 30.97
N THR A 110 -5.40 -12.12 31.15
CA THR A 110 -6.05 -11.90 32.44
C THR A 110 -6.30 -13.25 33.11
N PHE A 111 -5.87 -13.38 34.36
CA PHE A 111 -6.09 -14.58 35.16
C PHE A 111 -7.20 -14.34 36.18
N HIS A 112 -8.09 -15.32 36.28
CA HIS A 112 -9.03 -15.44 37.38
C HIS A 112 -8.51 -16.53 38.30
N LEU A 113 -8.15 -16.14 39.51
CA LEU A 113 -7.77 -17.06 40.56
C LEU A 113 -9.03 -17.44 41.36
N PRO A 114 -9.13 -18.69 41.84
CA PRO A 114 -10.20 -19.11 42.73
C PRO A 114 -10.19 -18.36 44.07
#